data_AF-A0A928T834-F1
#
_entry.id   AF-A0A928T834-F1
#
_cell.length_a   1.000
_cell.length_b   1.000
_cell.length_c   1.000
_cell.angle_alpha   90.00
_cell.angle_beta   90.00
_cell.angle_gamma   90.00
#
_symmetry.space_group_name_H-M   'P 1'
#
loop_
_entity.id
_entity.type
_entity.pdbx_description
1 polymer ?
#
loop_
_entity_poly.entity_id
_entity_poly.type
_entity_poly.pdbx_seq_one_letter_code
_entity_poly.pdbx_strand_id
1 'polypeptide(L)'
;MKSYITLLLLLVVSVGLQAAETKKKAPAKAKAETEETAKVPAKIEAIAKSLTTTQRGKLLDLLNKGDDSALVAIPGIGETRAAAIKKARPFNDVTDVTKVEGVGEGTFAEMVAHAKAGFPKAESKAEPKEEEPKKSTTPKKKKAPAKKSEAK
;
A
#
# COMPACT_ATOMS: atom_id res chain seq x y z
N MET A 1 -6.89 -48.01 -21.30
CA MET A 1 -8.22 -47.42 -21.54
C MET A 1 -8.04 -46.01 -22.09
N LYS A 2 -8.38 -45.84 -23.37
CA LYS A 2 -8.71 -44.61 -24.11
C LYS A 2 -7.67 -43.47 -24.15
N SER A 3 -6.85 -43.56 -25.19
CA SER A 3 -6.22 -42.47 -25.94
C SER A 3 -7.24 -41.42 -26.41
N TYR A 4 -6.88 -40.14 -26.28
CA TYR A 4 -7.33 -38.99 -27.08
C TYR A 4 -6.20 -37.94 -26.99
N ILE A 5 -5.07 -38.05 -27.70
CA ILE A 5 -4.91 -37.83 -29.14
C ILE A 5 -5.67 -36.57 -29.58
N THR A 6 -4.93 -35.46 -29.58
CA THR A 6 -4.85 -34.47 -30.68
C THR A 6 -6.14 -34.20 -31.47
N LEU A 7 -6.77 -33.05 -31.19
CA LEU A 7 -7.61 -32.32 -32.15
C LEU A 7 -7.76 -30.86 -31.66
N LEU A 8 -6.69 -30.08 -31.50
CA LEU A 8 -6.14 -29.17 -32.52
C LEU A 8 -6.86 -29.22 -33.88
N LEU A 9 -7.87 -28.37 -34.08
CA LEU A 9 -8.03 -27.43 -35.22
C LEU A 9 -9.41 -26.74 -35.16
N LEU A 10 -9.45 -25.48 -35.64
CA LEU A 10 -10.62 -24.66 -36.03
C LEU A 10 -11.40 -23.90 -34.95
N LEU A 11 -11.04 -22.61 -34.79
CA LEU A 11 -11.98 -21.54 -35.18
C LEU A 11 -11.24 -20.21 -35.36
N VAL A 12 -10.90 -19.93 -36.61
CA VAL A 12 -10.62 -18.58 -37.10
C VAL A 12 -11.97 -17.89 -37.31
N VAL A 13 -12.25 -16.80 -36.59
CA VAL A 13 -13.23 -15.80 -37.02
C VAL A 13 -12.57 -14.44 -36.94
N SER A 14 -12.09 -14.01 -38.10
CA SER A 14 -11.82 -12.61 -38.41
C SER A 14 -13.13 -12.00 -38.91
N VAL A 15 -13.67 -11.01 -38.19
CA VAL A 15 -14.54 -9.98 -38.78
C VAL A 15 -14.09 -8.64 -38.23
N GLY A 16 -13.63 -7.79 -39.14
CA GLY A 16 -13.22 -6.42 -38.84
C GLY A 16 -14.32 -5.40 -39.10
N LEU A 17 -13.90 -4.14 -38.88
CA LEU A 17 -14.45 -2.89 -39.41
C LEU A 17 -15.63 -2.25 -38.66
N GLN A 18 -15.33 -1.18 -37.91
CA GLN A 18 -16.08 0.06 -38.06
C GLN A 18 -15.19 1.27 -37.71
N ALA A 19 -15.03 2.16 -38.69
CA ALA A 19 -14.46 3.48 -38.59
C ALA A 19 -15.58 4.55 -38.58
N ALA A 20 -15.18 5.80 -38.30
CA ALA A 20 -15.91 7.09 -38.41
C ALA A 20 -16.61 7.59 -37.11
N GLU A 21 -16.04 8.56 -36.37
CA GLU A 21 -16.13 10.05 -36.53
C GLU A 21 -17.34 10.65 -35.76
N THR A 22 -17.32 11.72 -34.93
CA THR A 22 -16.36 12.75 -34.51
C THR A 22 -16.91 13.50 -33.26
N LYS A 23 -16.01 14.12 -32.47
CA LYS A 23 -16.02 15.56 -32.05
C LYS A 23 -16.08 15.91 -30.54
N LYS A 24 -15.00 16.60 -30.11
CA LYS A 24 -14.78 17.52 -28.96
C LYS A 24 -14.66 16.86 -27.58
N LYS A 25 -13.59 17.04 -26.79
CA LYS A 25 -12.75 18.23 -26.59
C LYS A 25 -11.39 17.85 -25.97
N ALA A 26 -10.34 18.17 -26.74
CA ALA A 26 -9.00 18.68 -26.41
C ALA A 26 -8.08 18.01 -25.35
N PRO A 27 -6.76 18.04 -25.62
CA PRO A 27 -5.73 17.24 -24.97
C PRO A 27 -4.82 18.08 -24.05
N ALA A 28 -3.84 17.41 -23.44
CA ALA A 28 -2.68 17.96 -22.74
C ALA A 28 -2.91 18.59 -21.35
N LYS A 29 -2.44 17.89 -20.31
CA LYS A 29 -1.22 18.25 -19.55
C LYS A 29 -1.31 17.76 -18.08
N ALA A 30 -0.73 16.60 -17.83
CA ALA A 30 0.06 16.34 -16.62
C ALA A 30 1.04 15.19 -16.93
N LYS A 31 1.91 15.46 -17.91
CA LYS A 31 3.28 14.95 -17.91
C LYS A 31 4.02 15.75 -16.83
N ALA A 32 4.18 15.12 -15.68
CA ALA A 32 5.24 15.30 -14.68
C ALA A 32 5.02 14.11 -13.71
N GLU A 33 5.85 13.08 -13.61
CA GLU A 33 7.27 12.92 -13.88
C GLU A 33 7.50 11.63 -14.64
N THR A 34 8.10 11.74 -15.82
CA THR A 34 8.82 10.63 -16.45
C THR A 34 10.16 11.22 -16.82
N GLU A 35 11.09 11.13 -15.87
CA GLU A 35 12.54 11.17 -16.12
C GLU A 35 13.37 10.44 -15.04
N GLU A 36 12.77 9.94 -13.95
CA GLU A 36 13.44 9.07 -12.95
C GLU A 36 13.09 7.57 -13.08
N THR A 37 12.24 7.20 -14.03
CA THR A 37 11.53 5.90 -14.00
C THR A 37 12.37 4.67 -14.38
N ALA A 38 13.59 4.83 -14.91
CA ALA A 38 14.48 3.69 -15.19
C ALA A 38 15.52 3.43 -14.08
N LYS A 39 15.74 4.39 -13.16
CA LYS A 39 16.80 4.28 -12.13
C LYS A 39 16.28 3.97 -10.73
N VAL A 40 15.04 4.37 -10.41
CA VAL A 40 14.36 3.99 -9.15
C VAL A 40 14.42 2.48 -8.89
N PRO A 41 14.05 1.58 -9.82
CA PRO A 41 14.16 0.13 -9.56
C PRO A 41 15.61 -0.30 -9.30
N ALA A 42 16.59 0.29 -10.00
CA ALA A 42 18.00 -0.02 -9.78
C ALA A 42 18.49 0.44 -8.39
N LYS A 43 17.95 1.53 -7.86
CA LYS A 43 18.31 2.03 -6.54
C LYS A 43 17.65 1.24 -5.40
N ILE A 44 16.38 0.89 -5.54
CA ILE A 44 15.70 -0.05 -4.63
C ILE A 44 16.47 -1.37 -4.53
N GLU A 45 16.88 -1.92 -5.67
CA GLU A 45 17.71 -3.11 -5.78
C GLU A 45 19.07 -2.95 -5.07
N ALA A 46 19.75 -1.81 -5.24
CA ALA A 46 21.01 -1.52 -4.57
C ALA A 46 20.84 -1.42 -3.05
N ILE A 47 19.76 -0.78 -2.59
CA ILE A 47 19.42 -0.67 -1.17
C ILE A 47 19.15 -2.08 -0.59
N ALA A 48 18.39 -2.92 -1.29
CA ALA A 48 18.11 -4.30 -0.87
C ALA A 48 19.36 -5.20 -0.83
N LYS A 49 20.33 -4.96 -1.72
CA LYS A 49 21.64 -5.66 -1.73
C LYS A 49 22.54 -5.27 -0.56
N SER A 50 22.24 -4.17 0.12
CA SER A 50 22.99 -3.74 1.30
C SER A 50 22.66 -4.54 2.58
N LEU A 51 21.69 -5.46 2.51
CA LEU A 51 21.30 -6.39 3.57
C LEU A 51 21.96 -7.75 3.40
N THR A 52 22.31 -8.38 4.53
CA THR A 52 22.64 -9.81 4.55
C THR A 52 21.40 -10.67 4.31
N THR A 53 21.58 -11.92 3.86
CA THR A 53 20.47 -12.88 3.65
C THR A 53 19.61 -13.04 4.90
N THR A 54 20.23 -13.12 6.08
CA THR A 54 19.50 -13.22 7.35
C THR A 54 18.67 -11.98 7.65
N GLN A 55 19.22 -10.78 7.45
CA GLN A 55 18.48 -9.53 7.68
C GLN A 55 17.33 -9.37 6.69
N ARG A 56 17.55 -9.70 5.42
CA ARG A 56 16.50 -9.72 4.39
C ARG A 56 15.37 -10.67 4.76
N GLY A 57 15.71 -11.90 5.18
CA GLY A 57 14.72 -12.88 5.61
C GLY A 57 13.90 -12.42 6.81
N LYS A 58 14.55 -11.82 7.82
CA LYS A 58 13.86 -11.23 8.98
C LYS A 58 12.94 -10.08 8.61
N LEU A 59 13.39 -9.17 7.74
CA LEU A 59 12.56 -8.06 7.26
C LEU A 59 11.36 -8.58 6.48
N LEU A 60 11.55 -9.56 5.61
CA LEU A 60 10.47 -10.16 4.83
C LEU A 60 9.45 -10.89 5.73
N ASP A 61 9.92 -11.62 6.74
CA ASP A 61 9.05 -12.28 7.72
C ASP A 61 8.24 -11.25 8.52
N LEU A 62 8.87 -10.15 8.96
CA LEU A 62 8.19 -9.05 9.62
C LEU A 62 7.11 -8.41 8.72
N LEU A 63 7.39 -8.19 7.43
CA LEU A 63 6.42 -7.60 6.50
C LEU A 63 5.21 -8.52 6.27
N ASN A 64 5.45 -9.83 6.18
CA ASN A 64 4.41 -10.82 5.92
C ASN A 64 3.62 -11.21 7.18
N LYS A 65 4.24 -11.21 8.36
CA LYS A 65 3.64 -11.76 9.58
C LYS A 65 3.51 -10.77 10.73
N GLY A 66 4.26 -9.68 10.72
CA GLY A 66 4.25 -8.70 11.81
C GLY A 66 2.87 -8.09 12.06
N ASP A 67 2.56 -7.85 13.33
CA ASP A 67 1.34 -7.15 13.74
C ASP A 67 1.45 -5.64 13.51
N ASP A 68 0.34 -4.91 13.67
CA ASP A 68 0.28 -3.47 13.40
C ASP A 68 1.35 -2.69 14.18
N SER A 69 1.56 -3.03 15.46
CA SER A 69 2.61 -2.42 16.29
C SER A 69 4.02 -2.67 15.75
N ALA A 70 4.30 -3.88 15.28
CA ALA A 70 5.62 -4.23 14.72
C ALA A 70 5.88 -3.49 13.40
N LEU A 71 4.85 -3.28 12.58
CA LEU A 71 4.98 -2.50 11.35
C LEU A 71 5.15 -1.00 11.64
N VAL A 72 4.39 -0.45 12.57
CA VAL A 72 4.45 0.96 12.95
C VAL A 72 5.76 1.33 13.68
N ALA A 73 6.40 0.35 14.32
CA ALA A 73 7.72 0.54 14.91
C ALA A 73 8.84 0.79 13.88
N ILE A 74 8.60 0.49 12.60
CA ILE A 74 9.58 0.75 11.55
C ILE A 74 9.56 2.26 11.23
N PRO A 75 10.73 2.94 11.26
CA PRO A 75 10.82 4.35 10.87
C PRO A 75 10.18 4.58 9.50
N GLY A 76 9.37 5.62 9.40
CA GLY A 76 8.63 5.95 8.18
C GLY A 76 7.35 5.14 7.95
N ILE A 77 6.99 4.18 8.79
CA ILE A 77 5.73 3.44 8.70
C ILE A 77 4.76 3.91 9.79
N GLY A 78 3.71 4.62 9.38
CA GLY A 78 2.57 4.94 10.25
C GLY A 78 1.40 3.97 10.04
N GLU A 79 0.32 4.15 10.81
CA GLU A 79 -0.87 3.28 10.80
C GLU A 79 -1.44 3.07 9.39
N THR A 80 -1.53 4.14 8.58
CA THR A 80 -2.04 4.06 7.20
C THR A 80 -1.16 3.18 6.32
N ARG A 81 0.17 3.31 6.42
CA ARG A 81 1.14 2.52 5.64
C ARG A 81 1.16 1.07 6.14
N ALA A 82 1.13 0.84 7.46
CA ALA A 82 1.02 -0.49 8.04
C ALA A 82 -0.24 -1.22 7.54
N ALA A 83 -1.39 -0.54 7.54
CA ALA A 83 -2.64 -1.08 7.03
C ALA A 83 -2.61 -1.33 5.51
N ALA A 84 -1.83 -0.59 4.73
CA ALA A 84 -1.62 -0.84 3.31
C ALA A 84 -0.71 -2.06 3.08
N ILE A 85 0.39 -2.17 3.85
CA ILE A 85 1.31 -3.31 3.82
C ILE A 85 0.56 -4.61 4.14
N LYS A 86 -0.29 -4.62 5.18
CA LYS A 86 -1.12 -5.78 5.53
C LYS A 86 -2.05 -6.22 4.40
N LYS A 87 -2.66 -5.27 3.69
CA LYS A 87 -3.55 -5.56 2.56
C LYS A 87 -2.80 -6.12 1.34
N ALA A 88 -1.53 -5.76 1.17
CA ALA A 88 -0.72 -6.18 0.04
C ALA A 88 0.03 -7.51 0.25
N ARG A 89 -0.13 -8.16 1.42
CA ARG A 89 0.42 -9.49 1.68
C ARG A 89 -0.19 -10.53 0.72
N PRO A 90 0.57 -11.57 0.32
CA PRO A 90 1.96 -11.86 0.69
C PRO A 90 3.01 -11.21 -0.23
N PHE A 91 4.19 -10.93 0.31
CA PHE A 91 5.38 -10.46 -0.41
C PHE A 91 6.36 -11.60 -0.64
N ASN A 92 6.97 -11.66 -1.83
CA ASN A 92 7.99 -12.66 -2.17
C ASN A 92 9.41 -12.15 -1.91
N ASP A 93 9.63 -10.84 -2.11
CA ASP A 93 10.89 -10.18 -1.78
C ASP A 93 10.64 -8.89 -0.99
N VAL A 94 11.66 -8.42 -0.28
CA VAL A 94 11.59 -7.17 0.50
C VAL A 94 11.31 -5.95 -0.39
N THR A 95 11.76 -5.97 -1.64
CA THR A 95 11.54 -4.88 -2.60
C THR A 95 10.07 -4.75 -3.03
N ASP A 96 9.28 -5.83 -2.94
CA ASP A 96 7.86 -5.80 -3.33
C ASP A 96 7.04 -4.82 -2.48
N VAL A 97 7.50 -4.51 -1.26
CA VAL A 97 6.84 -3.53 -0.38
C VAL A 97 6.80 -2.14 -1.01
N THR A 98 7.71 -1.81 -1.94
CA THR A 98 7.73 -0.52 -2.65
C THR A 98 6.58 -0.36 -3.64
N LYS A 99 5.85 -1.43 -3.94
CA LYS A 99 4.63 -1.40 -4.76
C LYS A 99 3.40 -1.00 -3.93
N VAL A 100 3.54 -0.93 -2.60
CA VAL A 100 2.46 -0.53 -1.71
C VAL A 100 2.32 0.99 -1.75
N GLU A 101 1.07 1.46 -1.89
CA GLU A 101 0.71 2.87 -1.85
C GLU A 101 1.36 3.59 -0.65
N GLY A 102 2.16 4.62 -0.94
CA GLY A 102 2.85 5.42 0.06
C GLY A 102 4.18 4.86 0.56
N VAL A 103 4.67 3.73 0.04
CA VAL A 103 6.01 3.19 0.32
C VAL A 103 6.91 3.38 -0.90
N GLY A 104 7.70 4.46 -0.90
CA GLY A 104 8.68 4.75 -1.95
C GLY A 104 10.12 4.38 -1.55
N GLU A 105 11.09 4.81 -2.34
CA GLU A 105 12.53 4.62 -2.06
C GLU A 105 12.93 5.11 -0.68
N GLY A 106 12.53 6.32 -0.30
CA GLY A 106 12.90 6.90 1.00
C GLY A 106 12.43 6.04 2.17
N THR A 107 11.15 5.66 2.17
CA THR A 107 10.59 4.77 3.18
C THR A 107 11.30 3.41 3.18
N PHE A 108 11.54 2.84 2.00
CA PHE A 108 12.23 1.55 1.91
C PHE A 108 13.66 1.61 2.43
N ALA A 109 14.38 2.71 2.19
CA ALA A 109 15.72 2.93 2.72
C ALA A 109 15.73 2.96 4.26
N GLU A 110 14.74 3.59 4.89
CA GLU A 110 14.57 3.60 6.34
C GLU A 110 14.30 2.20 6.91
N MET A 111 13.44 1.42 6.24
CA MET A 111 13.17 0.02 6.60
C MET A 111 14.45 -0.83 6.56
N VAL A 112 15.24 -0.66 5.50
CA VAL A 112 16.53 -1.33 5.34
C VAL A 112 17.52 -0.89 6.41
N ALA A 113 17.62 0.40 6.72
CA ALA A 113 18.49 0.91 7.78
C ALA A 113 18.10 0.32 9.15
N HIS A 114 16.80 0.24 9.45
CA HIS A 114 16.28 -0.36 10.67
C HIS A 114 16.60 -1.87 10.76
N ALA A 115 16.47 -2.61 9.65
CA ALA A 115 16.87 -4.01 9.58
C ALA A 115 18.39 -4.21 9.73
N LYS A 116 19.21 -3.29 9.19
CA LYS A 116 20.68 -3.30 9.37
C LYS A 116 21.07 -3.05 10.82
N ALA A 117 20.36 -2.16 11.50
CA ALA A 117 20.53 -1.88 12.93
C ALA A 117 20.04 -3.03 13.84
N GLY A 118 19.44 -4.09 13.26
CA GLY A 118 19.02 -5.28 14.00
C GLY A 118 17.66 -5.16 14.67
N PHE A 119 16.77 -4.32 14.15
CA PHE A 119 15.44 -4.05 14.73
C PHE A 119 15.55 -3.67 16.21
N PRO A 120 16.28 -2.57 16.54
CA PRO A 120 16.36 -2.11 17.91
C PRO A 120 14.93 -1.84 18.38
N LYS A 121 14.42 -2.75 19.21
CA LYS A 121 13.12 -2.62 19.81
C LYS A 121 13.18 -1.34 20.63
N ALA A 122 12.37 -0.36 20.25
CA ALA A 122 12.17 0.84 21.06
C ALA A 122 11.43 0.43 22.33
N GLU A 123 12.12 -0.24 23.25
CA GLU A 123 11.64 -0.45 24.61
C GLU A 123 11.73 0.90 25.34
N SER A 124 10.60 1.28 25.94
CA SER A 124 10.43 2.42 26.86
C SER A 124 10.27 3.81 26.24
N LYS A 125 9.08 4.08 25.69
CA LYS A 125 8.18 5.16 26.18
C LYS A 125 6.79 5.07 25.54
N ALA A 126 6.04 4.00 25.79
CA ALA A 126 4.56 3.95 25.73
C ALA A 126 4.03 2.54 26.07
N GLU A 127 4.01 2.19 27.35
CA GLU A 127 2.94 1.34 27.91
C GLU A 127 1.77 2.28 28.28
N PRO A 128 0.53 1.79 28.48
CA PRO A 128 -0.37 1.19 27.51
C PRO A 128 -1.71 1.96 27.48
N LYS A 129 -2.29 2.21 26.30
CA LYS A 129 -3.73 2.54 26.22
C LYS A 129 -4.46 1.43 25.48
N GLU A 130 -4.70 0.38 26.25
CA GLU A 130 -5.86 -0.48 26.12
C GLU A 130 -7.11 0.39 25.96
N GLU A 131 -7.72 0.38 24.78
CA GLU A 131 -9.06 0.93 24.56
C GLU A 131 -9.79 0.12 23.47
N GLU A 132 -10.10 -1.14 23.79
CA GLU A 132 -11.37 -1.73 23.35
C GLU A 132 -12.52 -1.04 24.12
N PRO A 133 -13.77 -1.07 23.65
CA PRO A 133 -14.35 -0.26 22.58
C PRO A 133 -15.35 0.76 23.18
N LYS A 134 -15.14 2.07 22.98
CA LYS A 134 -16.13 3.10 23.37
C LYS A 134 -16.86 3.69 22.17
N LYS A 135 -18.03 3.10 21.92
CA LYS A 135 -19.30 3.83 21.84
C LYS A 135 -19.33 5.00 20.86
N SER A 136 -19.81 4.71 19.65
CA SER A 136 -20.56 5.66 18.82
C SER A 136 -21.61 6.37 19.67
N THR A 137 -21.29 7.59 20.11
CA THR A 137 -22.26 8.59 20.52
C THR A 137 -21.97 9.79 19.65
N THR A 138 -22.72 9.86 18.56
CA THR A 138 -22.86 11.08 17.77
C THR A 138 -23.88 11.96 18.49
N PRO A 139 -23.53 13.11 19.11
CA PRO A 139 -24.54 14.08 19.50
C PRO A 139 -24.79 14.99 18.29
N LYS A 140 -25.62 14.53 17.35
CA LYS A 140 -26.13 15.36 16.26
C LYS A 140 -27.62 15.57 16.44
N LYS A 141 -28.00 16.51 17.33
CA LYS A 141 -29.24 17.29 17.18
C LYS A 141 -29.19 18.60 17.97
N LYS A 142 -28.54 19.60 17.38
CA LYS A 142 -28.98 20.99 17.55
C LYS A 142 -30.40 21.10 16.95
N LYS A 143 -31.42 21.31 17.78
CA LYS A 143 -32.59 22.15 17.46
C LYS A 143 -33.40 22.44 18.73
N ALA A 144 -32.92 23.39 19.53
CA ALA A 144 -33.79 24.34 20.22
C ALA A 144 -33.73 25.63 19.41
N PRO A 145 -34.87 26.29 19.19
CA PRO A 145 -35.07 27.51 19.97
C PRO A 145 -36.47 27.60 20.57
N ALA A 146 -36.50 27.87 21.88
CA ALA A 146 -37.62 28.45 22.58
C ALA A 146 -37.38 29.97 22.69
N LYS A 147 -38.32 30.78 22.20
CA LYS A 147 -38.82 32.06 22.78
C LYS A 147 -39.34 33.02 21.70
N LYS A 148 -40.65 33.24 21.74
CA LYS A 148 -41.35 34.55 21.64
C LYS A 148 -42.77 34.27 22.15
N SER A 149 -43.17 34.52 23.41
CA SER A 149 -43.40 35.79 24.11
C SER A 149 -44.17 36.82 23.28
N GLU A 150 -45.49 36.88 23.46
CA GLU A 150 -46.40 38.05 23.35
C GLU A 150 -47.82 37.49 23.59
N ALA A 151 -48.48 37.72 24.73
CA ALA A 151 -49.10 38.95 25.20
C ALA A 151 -50.18 39.49 24.24
N LYS A 152 -51.43 39.06 24.42
CA LYS A 152 -52.58 39.92 24.75
C LYS A 152 -53.83 39.09 25.05
#